data_AF-A0A966YKR2-F1
#
_entry.id   AF-A0A966YKR2-F1
#
_cell.length_a   1.000
_cell.length_b   1.000
_cell.length_c   1.000
_cell.angle_alpha   90.00
_cell.angle_beta   90.00
_cell.angle_gamma   90.00
#
_symmetry.space_group_name_H-M   'P 1'
#
loop_
_entity.id
_entity.type
_entity.pdbx_description
1 polymer ?
#
loop_
_entity_poly.entity_id
_entity_poly.type
_entity_poly.pdbx_seq_one_letter_code
_entity_poly.pdbx_strand_id
1 'polypeptide(L)'
;MIGSSSAGGWGHEIDQLFINLPGVRVVAAADDTEDGLAAALKRHGLGSSAGFGDWQKMLAVVKADIVAICSRHIDRHAEMALAATAAGARGIFMEKPFVRTLAEADAVVAACTKT
;
A
#
# COMPACT_ATOMS: atom_id res chain seq x y z
N MET A 1 3.18 3.48 -0.49
CA MET A 1 3.26 2.01 -0.69
C MET A 1 3.03 1.34 0.65
N ILE A 2 2.29 0.24 0.70
CA ILE A 2 2.06 -0.54 1.93
C ILE A 2 2.60 -1.94 1.72
N GLY A 3 3.51 -2.38 2.59
CA GLY A 3 3.98 -3.76 2.67
C GLY A 3 3.99 -4.24 4.13
N SER A 4 4.39 -5.49 4.32
CA SER A 4 4.61 -6.05 5.65
C SER A 4 5.71 -7.09 5.56
N SER A 5 6.90 -6.76 6.07
CA SER A 5 8.01 -7.71 6.09
C SER A 5 7.80 -8.81 7.11
N SER A 6 6.97 -8.60 8.13
CA SER A 6 6.59 -9.67 9.06
C SER A 6 5.56 -10.64 8.47
N ALA A 7 4.78 -10.23 7.46
CA ALA A 7 3.72 -11.02 6.84
C ALA A 7 4.00 -11.34 5.35
N GLY A 8 5.15 -11.97 5.09
CA GLY A 8 5.48 -12.50 3.76
C GLY A 8 6.05 -11.48 2.78
N GLY A 9 6.40 -10.28 3.25
CA GLY A 9 7.08 -9.25 2.49
C GLY A 9 6.17 -8.46 1.56
N TRP A 10 6.79 -7.89 0.53
CA TRP A 10 6.17 -6.99 -0.46
C TRP A 10 5.65 -7.77 -1.69
N GLY A 11 5.12 -8.97 -1.46
CA GLY A 11 4.51 -9.79 -2.52
C GLY A 11 5.53 -10.38 -3.47
N HIS A 12 5.40 -10.06 -4.75
CA HIS A 12 6.37 -10.36 -5.81
C HIS A 12 7.19 -9.10 -6.15
N GLU A 13 7.56 -8.33 -5.11
CA GLU A 13 8.28 -7.07 -5.26
C GLU A 13 7.54 -6.07 -6.17
N ILE A 14 6.20 -6.13 -6.15
CA ILE A 14 5.36 -5.35 -7.06
C ILE A 14 5.48 -3.85 -6.82
N ASP A 15 6.02 -3.46 -5.68
CA ASP A 15 6.35 -2.08 -5.38
C ASP A 15 7.45 -1.54 -6.31
N GLN A 16 8.36 -2.39 -6.81
CA GLN A 16 9.46 -1.96 -7.69
C GLN A 16 8.97 -1.52 -9.07
N LEU A 17 7.76 -1.91 -9.48
CA LEU A 17 7.12 -1.46 -10.73
C LEU A 17 6.99 0.07 -10.81
N PHE A 18 6.99 0.75 -9.65
CA PHE A 18 6.84 2.20 -9.54
C PHE A 18 8.18 2.95 -9.53
N ILE A 19 9.31 2.24 -9.50
CA ILE A 19 10.65 2.86 -9.56
C ILE A 19 10.86 3.42 -10.97
N ASN A 20 11.20 4.71 -11.06
CA ASN A 20 11.43 5.43 -12.32
C ASN A 20 10.25 5.41 -13.31
N LEU A 21 9.03 5.13 -12.84
CA LEU A 21 7.84 5.14 -13.69
C LEU A 21 7.49 6.60 -14.08
N PRO A 22 7.52 6.97 -15.37
CA PRO A 22 7.24 8.33 -15.80
C PRO A 22 5.84 8.79 -15.34
N GLY A 23 5.76 10.00 -14.79
CA GLY A 23 4.52 10.58 -14.28
C GLY A 23 4.09 10.06 -12.91
N VAL A 24 4.85 9.17 -12.28
CA VAL A 24 4.60 8.67 -10.93
C VAL A 24 5.78 8.97 -10.02
N ARG A 25 5.49 9.32 -8.77
CA ARG A 25 6.49 9.51 -7.72
C ARG A 25 6.06 8.76 -6.48
N VAL A 26 6.93 7.89 -5.98
CA VAL A 26 6.73 7.29 -4.67
C VAL A 26 7.00 8.36 -3.61
N VAL A 27 6.05 8.58 -2.70
CA VAL A 27 6.13 9.65 -1.68
C VAL A 27 6.18 9.14 -0.24
N ALA A 28 5.81 7.87 -0.02
CA ALA A 28 5.81 7.25 1.30
C ALA A 28 5.80 5.72 1.21
N ALA A 29 6.35 5.08 2.25
CA ALA A 29 6.33 3.63 2.43
C ALA A 29 5.93 3.27 3.87
N ALA A 30 5.13 2.22 4.01
CA ALA A 30 4.81 1.60 5.29
C ALA A 30 5.26 0.14 5.31
N ASP A 31 5.92 -0.27 6.39
CA ASP A 31 6.31 -1.64 6.72
C ASP A 31 6.22 -1.79 8.24
N ASP A 32 5.80 -2.96 8.72
CA ASP A 32 5.59 -3.24 10.15
C ASP A 32 6.87 -3.60 10.90
N THR A 33 8.00 -3.73 10.20
CA THR A 33 9.32 -3.97 10.80
C THR A 33 10.27 -2.82 10.51
N GLU A 34 11.16 -2.50 11.45
CA GLU A 34 12.14 -1.43 11.27
C GLU A 34 13.10 -1.72 10.10
N ASP A 35 13.60 -2.96 10.00
CA ASP A 35 14.50 -3.39 8.93
C ASP A 35 13.81 -3.37 7.55
N GLY A 36 12.57 -3.87 7.49
CA GLY A 36 11.76 -3.85 6.27
C GLY A 36 11.45 -2.43 5.81
N LEU A 37 11.14 -1.54 6.76
CA LEU A 37 10.90 -0.13 6.47
C LEU A 37 12.17 0.54 5.95
N ALA A 38 13.31 0.34 6.61
CA ALA A 38 14.59 0.88 6.16
C ALA A 38 14.96 0.38 4.75
N ALA A 39 14.74 -0.91 4.47
CA ALA A 39 14.95 -1.48 3.15
C ALA A 39 14.02 -0.87 2.09
N ALA A 40 12.73 -0.67 2.41
CA ALA A 40 11.76 -0.06 1.50
C ALA A 40 12.11 1.41 1.21
N LEU A 41 12.48 2.18 2.22
CA LEU A 41 12.90 3.57 2.05
C LEU A 41 14.12 3.67 1.14
N LYS A 42 15.14 2.82 1.36
CA LYS A 42 16.33 2.76 0.51
C LYS A 42 15.98 2.39 -0.94
N ARG A 43 15.16 1.35 -1.13
CA ARG A 43 14.73 0.85 -2.44
C ARG A 43 14.03 1.92 -3.28
N HIS A 44 13.23 2.77 -2.63
CA HIS A 44 12.46 3.84 -3.26
C HIS A 44 13.15 5.22 -3.22
N GLY A 45 14.36 5.32 -2.67
CA GLY A 45 15.08 6.59 -2.55
C GLY A 45 14.39 7.62 -1.65
N LEU A 46 13.69 7.16 -0.61
CA LEU A 46 12.89 7.99 0.31
C LEU A 46 13.69 8.37 1.56
N GLY A 47 13.44 9.57 2.08
CA GLY A 47 13.92 9.99 3.39
C GLY A 47 13.15 9.35 4.55
N SER A 48 13.72 9.37 5.76
CA SER A 48 13.12 8.76 6.95
C SER A 48 11.75 9.31 7.33
N SER A 49 11.47 10.60 7.03
CA SER A 49 10.18 11.23 7.27
C SER A 49 9.04 10.69 6.39
N ALA A 50 9.37 9.94 5.33
CA ALA A 50 8.41 9.28 4.45
C ALA A 50 8.15 7.81 4.84
N GLY A 51 8.76 7.35 5.95
CA GLY A 51 8.63 5.99 6.47
C GLY A 51 7.66 5.89 7.62
N PHE A 52 6.83 4.84 7.61
CA PHE A 52 5.83 4.60 8.63
C PHE A 52 5.87 3.14 9.08
N GLY A 53 5.96 2.91 10.39
CA GLY A 53 5.78 1.57 10.99
C GLY A 53 4.32 1.07 10.95
N ASP A 54 3.41 1.92 10.53
CA ASP A 54 1.96 1.70 10.58
C ASP A 54 1.30 2.38 9.37
N TRP A 55 0.69 1.57 8.51
CA TRP A 55 0.06 2.03 7.29
C TRP A 55 -1.19 2.90 7.56
N GLN A 56 -1.88 2.71 8.69
CA GLN A 56 -3.04 3.53 9.06
C GLN A 56 -2.60 4.97 9.34
N LYS A 57 -1.50 5.14 10.09
CA LYS A 57 -0.89 6.45 10.33
C LYS A 57 -0.40 7.10 9.04
N MET A 58 0.20 6.30 8.14
CA MET A 58 0.59 6.80 6.81
C MET A 58 -0.62 7.35 6.05
N LEU A 59 -1.73 6.62 5.94
CA LEU A 59 -2.93 7.06 5.21
C LEU A 59 -3.62 8.26 5.85
N ALA A 60 -3.48 8.46 7.16
CA ALA A 60 -4.03 9.62 7.84
C ALA A 60 -3.33 10.93 7.45
N VAL A 61 -2.00 10.89 7.22
CA VAL A 61 -1.18 12.10 6.99
C VAL A 61 -0.79 12.28 5.53
N VAL A 62 -0.56 11.19 4.78
CA VAL A 62 -0.13 11.22 3.39
C VAL A 62 -1.34 11.21 2.46
N LYS A 63 -1.50 12.28 1.68
CA LYS A 63 -2.52 12.38 0.63
C LYS A 63 -1.95 11.95 -0.71
N ALA A 64 -1.88 10.63 -0.93
CA ALA A 64 -1.41 10.04 -2.18
C ALA A 64 -2.56 9.89 -3.19
N ASP A 65 -2.28 10.14 -4.48
CA ASP A 65 -3.24 9.89 -5.57
C ASP A 65 -3.50 8.39 -5.76
N ILE A 66 -2.45 7.58 -5.61
CA ILE A 66 -2.49 6.12 -5.78
C ILE A 66 -1.90 5.45 -4.54
N VAL A 67 -2.57 4.40 -4.05
CA VAL A 67 -2.04 3.53 -3.00
C VAL A 67 -1.77 2.14 -3.57
N ALA A 68 -0.50 1.71 -3.54
CA ALA A 68 -0.12 0.35 -3.87
C ALA A 68 -0.06 -0.51 -2.59
N ILE A 69 -0.89 -1.54 -2.53
CA ILE A 69 -1.00 -2.55 -1.47
C ILE A 69 -0.18 -3.75 -1.92
N CYS A 70 1.00 -3.90 -1.36
CA CYS A 70 2.02 -4.85 -1.79
C CYS A 70 2.18 -6.05 -0.85
N SER A 71 1.44 -6.09 0.27
CA SER A 71 1.46 -7.22 1.20
C SER A 71 1.23 -8.54 0.48
N ARG A 72 1.98 -9.59 0.84
CA ARG A 72 1.81 -10.92 0.25
C ARG A 72 0.52 -11.62 0.72
N HIS A 73 0.15 -11.39 1.98
CA HIS A 73 -1.00 -12.02 2.60
C HIS A 73 -2.25 -11.14 2.50
N ILE A 74 -3.37 -11.79 2.23
CA ILE A 74 -4.67 -11.15 1.94
C ILE A 74 -5.48 -10.80 3.18
N ASP A 75 -4.95 -11.05 4.38
CA ASP A 75 -5.63 -10.86 5.66
C ASP A 75 -6.03 -9.40 5.92
N ARG A 76 -5.31 -8.45 5.30
CA ARG A 76 -5.54 -7.00 5.44
C ARG A 76 -5.83 -6.26 4.12
N HIS A 77 -5.84 -6.94 2.97
CA HIS A 77 -6.03 -6.29 1.67
C HIS A 77 -7.32 -5.45 1.60
N ALA A 78 -8.44 -6.04 2.00
CA ALA A 78 -9.73 -5.35 1.99
C ALA A 78 -9.72 -4.13 2.92
N GLU A 79 -9.18 -4.29 4.14
CA GLU A 79 -9.08 -3.21 5.13
C GLU A 79 -8.24 -2.04 4.60
N MET A 80 -7.05 -2.34 4.05
CA MET A 80 -6.15 -1.34 3.48
C MET A 80 -6.78 -0.62 2.29
N ALA A 81 -7.51 -1.32 1.42
CA ALA A 81 -8.14 -0.71 0.25
C ALA A 81 -9.31 0.21 0.63
N LEU A 82 -10.16 -0.23 1.56
CA LEU A 82 -11.26 0.60 2.08
C LEU A 82 -10.72 1.85 2.77
N ALA A 83 -9.67 1.71 3.59
CA ALA A 83 -9.02 2.82 4.26
C ALA A 83 -8.33 3.78 3.28
N ALA A 84 -7.65 3.26 2.25
CA ALA A 84 -7.02 4.08 1.21
C ALA A 84 -8.07 4.91 0.45
N THR A 85 -9.20 4.28 0.09
CA THR A 85 -10.33 4.96 -0.56
C THR A 85 -10.88 6.06 0.35
N ALA A 86 -11.13 5.75 1.63
CA ALA A 86 -11.62 6.72 2.62
C ALA A 86 -10.63 7.88 2.87
N ALA A 87 -9.32 7.64 2.72
CA ALA A 87 -8.28 8.65 2.84
C ALA A 87 -8.22 9.61 1.63
N GLY A 88 -8.92 9.28 0.54
CA GLY A 88 -9.03 10.07 -0.69
C GLY A 88 -8.18 9.57 -1.86
N ALA A 89 -7.65 8.34 -1.79
CA ALA A 89 -6.92 7.76 -2.91
C ALA A 89 -7.85 7.61 -4.13
N ARG A 90 -7.36 8.01 -5.31
CA ARG A 90 -8.09 7.93 -6.59
C ARG A 90 -7.82 6.63 -7.33
N GLY A 91 -6.73 5.95 -6.97
CA GLY A 91 -6.37 4.65 -7.52
C GLY A 91 -5.83 3.71 -6.46
N ILE A 92 -6.15 2.43 -6.59
CA ILE A 92 -5.59 1.36 -5.77
C ILE A 92 -4.96 0.33 -6.71
N PHE A 93 -3.69 0.02 -6.45
CA PHE A 93 -2.98 -1.09 -7.07
C PHE A 93 -2.74 -2.16 -5.99
N MET A 94 -2.96 -3.44 -6.26
CA MET A 94 -2.96 -4.46 -5.22
C MET A 94 -2.28 -5.74 -5.69
N GLU A 95 -1.51 -6.38 -4.80
CA GLU A 95 -1.01 -7.73 -5.02
C GLU A 95 -2.17 -8.72 -5.16
N LYS A 96 -2.01 -9.73 -6.02
CA LYS A 96 -2.86 -10.91 -5.98
C LYS A 96 -2.46 -11.82 -4.80
N PRO A 97 -3.40 -12.60 -4.25
CA PRO A 97 -4.84 -12.60 -4.54
C PRO A 97 -5.52 -11.31 -4.05
N PHE A 98 -6.66 -10.94 -4.65
CA PHE A 98 -7.32 -9.67 -4.36
C PHE A 98 -7.71 -9.55 -2.87
N VAL A 99 -8.63 -10.37 -2.38
CA VAL A 99 -9.10 -10.38 -0.98
C VAL A 99 -9.56 -11.81 -0.61
N ARG A 100 -10.00 -12.03 0.63
CA ARG A 100 -10.32 -13.39 1.14
C ARG A 100 -11.64 -13.94 0.62
N THR A 101 -12.62 -13.08 0.40
CA THR A 101 -13.99 -13.50 0.06
C THR A 101 -14.60 -12.61 -1.01
N LEU A 102 -15.62 -13.11 -1.70
CA LEU A 102 -16.38 -12.30 -2.67
C LEU A 102 -17.09 -11.12 -1.99
N ALA A 103 -17.57 -11.29 -0.76
CA ALA A 103 -18.19 -10.19 -0.01
C ALA A 103 -17.20 -9.05 0.28
N GLU A 104 -15.93 -9.36 0.59
CA GLU A 104 -14.88 -8.34 0.69
C GLU A 104 -14.58 -7.70 -0.66
N ALA A 105 -14.60 -8.48 -1.74
CA ALA A 105 -14.32 -7.96 -3.07
C ALA A 105 -15.38 -6.95 -3.49
N ASP A 106 -16.65 -7.29 -3.29
CA ASP A 106 -17.80 -6.42 -3.55
C ASP A 106 -17.72 -5.13 -2.71
N ALA A 107 -17.33 -5.24 -1.43
CA ALA A 107 -17.16 -4.08 -0.56
C ALA A 107 -16.06 -3.12 -1.07
N VAL A 108 -14.91 -3.66 -1.47
CA VAL A 108 -13.81 -2.85 -2.03
C VAL A 108 -14.22 -2.20 -3.35
N VAL A 109 -14.81 -2.95 -4.28
CA VAL A 109 -15.28 -2.41 -5.56
C VAL A 109 -16.31 -1.31 -5.35
N ALA A 110 -17.31 -1.54 -4.48
CA ALA A 110 -18.34 -0.56 -4.18
C ALA A 110 -17.79 0.70 -3.52
N ALA A 111 -16.70 0.61 -2.74
CA ALA A 111 -16.02 1.78 -2.20
C ALA A 111 -15.32 2.57 -3.30
N CYS A 112 -14.57 1.90 -4.18
CA CYS A 112 -13.82 2.54 -5.27
C CYS A 112 -14.72 3.24 -6.30
N THR A 113 -15.97 2.81 -6.48
CA THR A 113 -16.90 3.39 -7.48
C THR A 113 -17.78 4.52 -6.94
N LYS A 114 -17.67 4.90 -5.66
CA LYS A 114 -18.56 5.90 -5.03
C LYS A 114 -18.12 7.36 -5.20
N THR A 115 -17.04 7.62 -5.94
CA THR A 115 -16.40 8.94 -6.11
C THR A 115 -16.06 9.19 -7.57
#